data_AF-A0A7X6ZYV4-F1
#
_entry.id   AF-A0A7X6ZYV4-F1
#
_cell.length_a   1.000
_cell.length_b   1.000
_cell.length_c   1.000
_cell.angle_alpha   90.00
_cell.angle_beta   90.00
_cell.angle_gamma   90.00
#
_symmetry.space_group_name_H-M   'P 1'
#
loop_
_entity.id
_entity.type
_entity.pdbx_description
1 polymer ?
#
loop_
_entity_poly.entity_id
_entity_poly.type
_entity_poly.pdbx_seq_one_letter_code
_entity_poly.pdbx_strand_id
1 'polypeptide(L)' 'TKSKRFHFGEVSLNYDVEKNIIVNFKIMGDFFENKNICELEQSLIGIKLQDLKIDVEVNEYIDNMSNEEFLKLLKG' A
#
# COMPACT_ATOMS: atom_id res chain seq x y z
N THR A 1 -7.96 -3.14 8.27
CA THR A 1 -7.71 -1.76 7.78
C THR A 1 -6.68 -1.10 8.66
N LYS A 2 -5.67 -0.47 8.07
CA LYS A 2 -4.62 0.30 8.76
C LYS A 2 -4.59 1.70 8.17
N SER A 3 -4.58 2.74 9.00
CA SER A 3 -4.54 4.12 8.55
C SER A 3 -3.48 4.92 9.31
N LYS A 4 -2.84 5.85 8.62
CA LYS A 4 -1.85 6.75 9.20
C LYS A 4 -1.87 8.08 8.46
N ARG A 5 -1.79 9.16 9.23
CA ARG A 5 -1.65 10.50 8.71
C ARG A 5 -0.16 10.85 8.59
N PHE A 6 0.22 11.24 7.39
CA PHE A 6 1.55 11.70 7.03
C PHE A 6 1.53 13.21 6.78
N HIS A 7 2.71 13.80 6.64
CA HIS A 7 2.85 15.22 6.32
C HIS A 7 2.27 15.59 4.94
N PHE A 8 2.24 14.63 4.02
CA PHE A 8 1.75 14.79 2.64
C PHE A 8 0.28 14.36 2.45
N GLY A 9 -0.37 13.82 3.48
CA GLY A 9 -1.72 13.28 3.33
C GLY A 9 -2.08 12.20 4.34
N GLU A 10 -3.35 11.80 4.36
CA GLU A 10 -3.80 10.61 5.10
C GLU A 10 -3.81 9.39 4.17
N VAL A 11 -3.21 8.28 4.60
CA VAL A 11 -3.20 7.03 3.84
C VAL A 11 -3.83 5.92 4.67
N SER A 12 -4.78 5.21 4.07
CA SER A 12 -5.51 4.07 4.62
C SER A 12 -5.40 2.87 3.70
N LEU A 13 -4.84 1.78 4.23
CA LEU A 13 -4.70 0.49 3.55
C LEU A 13 -5.84 -0.44 3.99
N ASN A 14 -6.68 -0.80 3.04
CA ASN A 14 -7.69 -1.84 3.16
C ASN A 14 -7.24 -3.06 2.38
N TYR A 15 -7.18 -4.22 3.00
CA TYR A 15 -6.76 -5.43 2.32
C TYR A 15 -7.40 -6.66 2.94
N ASP A 16 -7.69 -7.64 2.10
CA ASP A 16 -8.23 -8.94 2.48
C ASP A 16 -7.16 -10.01 2.28
N VAL A 17 -7.03 -10.88 3.27
CA VAL A 17 -6.03 -11.94 3.27
C VAL A 17 -6.72 -13.28 3.43
N GLU A 18 -6.54 -14.15 2.45
CA GLU A 18 -6.99 -15.54 2.51
C GLU A 18 -5.78 -16.48 2.45
N LYS A 19 -5.69 -17.41 3.39
CA LYS A 19 -4.58 -18.38 3.47
C LYS A 19 -3.19 -17.71 3.44
N ASN A 20 -3.06 -16.54 4.08
CA ASN A 20 -1.85 -15.69 4.09
C ASN A 20 -1.52 -15.00 2.76
N ILE A 21 -2.39 -15.05 1.75
CA ILE A 21 -2.24 -14.39 0.45
C ILE A 21 -3.20 -13.22 0.39
N ILE A 22 -2.72 -12.05 -0.05
CA ILE A 22 -3.55 -10.88 -0.28
C ILE A 22 -4.45 -11.17 -1.49
N VAL A 23 -5.77 -11.23 -1.27
CA VAL A 23 -6.74 -11.45 -2.36
C VAL A 23 -7.37 -10.16 -2.86
N ASN A 24 -7.32 -9.12 -2.04
CA ASN A 24 -7.80 -7.80 -2.38
C ASN A 24 -6.95 -6.75 -1.67
N PHE A 25 -6.66 -5.66 -2.36
CA PHE A 25 -5.89 -4.55 -1.80
C PHE A 25 -6.47 -3.24 -2.32
N LYS A 26 -6.72 -2.31 -1.41
CA LYS A 26 -7.29 -1.01 -1.71
C LYS A 26 -6.63 0.09 -0.89
N ILE A 27 -6.14 1.11 -1.57
CA ILE A 27 -5.50 2.28 -0.99
C ILE A 27 -6.51 3.42 -1.04
N MET A 28 -6.81 3.98 0.12
CA MET A 28 -7.79 5.05 0.28
C MET A 28 -7.17 6.16 1.13
N GLY A 29 -7.61 7.39 0.95
CA GLY A 29 -7.12 8.49 1.75
C GLY A 29 -7.13 9.81 0.99
N ASP A 30 -6.48 10.79 1.60
CA ASP A 30 -6.31 12.13 1.07
C ASP A 30 -4.80 12.30 0.85
N PHE A 31 -4.30 11.74 -0.25
CA PHE A 31 -2.90 11.81 -0.67
C PHE A 31 -2.84 12.15 -2.15
N PHE A 32 -1.71 12.67 -2.59
CA PHE A 32 -1.50 12.96 -4.00
C PHE A 32 -0.95 11.72 -4.72
N GLU A 33 -1.71 11.22 -5.68
CA GLU A 33 -1.27 10.13 -6.55
C GLU A 33 -0.56 10.68 -7.80
N ASN A 34 0.64 10.18 -8.08
CA ASN A 34 1.45 10.57 -9.25
C ASN A 34 1.21 9.62 -10.45
N LYS A 35 0.92 8.35 -10.17
CA LYS A 35 0.55 7.31 -11.14
C LYS A 35 -0.74 6.65 -10.71
N ASN A 36 -1.30 5.82 -11.59
CA ASN A 36 -2.51 5.08 -11.32
C ASN A 36 -2.31 4.14 -10.13
N ILE A 37 -2.95 4.46 -9.00
CA ILE A 37 -2.85 3.68 -7.77
C ILE A 37 -3.35 2.24 -7.95
N CYS A 38 -4.24 2.02 -8.91
CA CYS A 38 -4.81 0.71 -9.19
C CYS A 38 -3.74 -0.30 -9.67
N GLU A 39 -2.70 0.16 -10.37
CA GLU A 39 -1.60 -0.71 -10.78
C GLU A 39 -0.80 -1.21 -9.56
N LEU A 40 -0.55 -0.32 -8.59
CA LEU A 40 0.10 -0.68 -7.33
C LEU A 40 -0.77 -1.66 -6.53
N GLU A 41 -2.08 -1.41 -6.43
CA GLU A 41 -3.03 -2.31 -5.76
C GLU A 41 -3.01 -3.71 -6.38
N GLN A 42 -3.12 -3.82 -7.70
CA GLN A 42 -3.10 -5.10 -8.42
C GLN A 42 -1.77 -5.82 -8.25
N SER A 43 -0.65 -5.09 -8.22
CA SER A 43 0.68 -5.68 -8.00
C SER A 43 0.83 -6.34 -6.63
N LEU A 44 0.03 -5.95 -5.63
CA LEU A 44 0.09 -6.50 -4.27
C LEU A 44 -0.82 -7.73 -4.11
N ILE A 45 -1.79 -7.91 -4.99
CA ILE A 45 -2.69 -9.07 -4.99
C ILE A 45 -1.92 -10.33 -5.42
N GLY A 46 -2.15 -11.44 -4.72
CA GLY A 46 -1.47 -12.72 -4.95
C GLY A 46 -0.16 -12.87 -4.16
N ILE A 47 0.32 -11.81 -3.50
CA ILE A 47 1.52 -11.87 -2.67
C ILE A 47 1.18 -12.36 -1.27
N LYS A 48 2.06 -13.18 -0.68
CA LYS A 48 1.95 -13.56 0.73
C LYS A 48 2.25 -12.37 1.63
N LEU A 49 1.34 -12.03 2.55
CA LEU A 49 1.51 -10.89 3.45
C LEU A 49 2.84 -10.92 4.22
N GLN A 50 3.28 -12.11 4.62
CA GLN A 50 4.54 -12.32 5.36
C GLN A 50 5.80 -12.14 4.49
N ASP A 51 5.69 -12.43 3.19
CA ASP A 51 6.77 -12.32 2.20
C ASP A 51 6.64 -11.06 1.34
N LEU A 52 5.81 -10.10 1.76
CA LEU A 52 5.54 -8.90 0.99
C LEU A 52 6.85 -8.13 0.80
N LYS A 53 7.39 -8.23 -0.41
CA LYS A 53 8.49 -7.42 -0.92
C LYS A 53 7.92 -6.47 -1.95
N ILE A 54 8.08 -5.19 -1.67
CA ILE A 54 7.69 -4.14 -2.61
C ILE A 54 8.90 -3.89 -3.52
N ASP A 55 8.82 -4.41 -4.73
CA ASP A 55 9.84 -4.26 -5.78
C ASP A 55 9.64 -2.96 -6.58
N VAL A 56 8.48 -2.33 -6.43
CA VAL A 56 8.10 -1.07 -7.10
C VAL A 56 8.38 0.13 -6.18
N GLU A 57 8.71 1.28 -6.74
CA GLU A 57 8.84 2.51 -5.94
C GLU A 57 7.45 3.06 -5.60
N VAL A 58 7.01 2.91 -4.34
CA VAL A 58 5.72 3.43 -3.86
C VAL A 58 5.63 4.94 -4.06
N ASN A 59 6.76 5.64 -4.00
CA ASN A 59 6.85 7.08 -4.20
C ASN A 59 6.39 7.52 -5.61
N GLU A 60 6.56 6.66 -6.62
CA GLU A 60 6.08 6.94 -7.96
C GLU A 60 4.54 6.90 -8.06
N TYR A 61 3.88 6.23 -7.11
CA TYR A 61 2.42 6.14 -7.07
C TYR A 61 1.83 7.13 -6.07
N ILE A 62 2.38 7.18 -4.85
CA ILE A 62 1.93 8.07 -3.77
C ILE A 62 3.06 9.05 -3.47
N ASP A 63 2.80 10.32 -3.75
CA ASP A 63 3.77 11.38 -3.55
C ASP A 63 4.26 11.43 -2.10
N ASN A 64 5.58 11.62 -1.92
CA ASN A 64 6.23 11.65 -0.60
C ASN A 64 6.09 10.39 0.27
N MET A 65 5.57 9.27 -0.24
CA MET A 65 5.52 8.00 0.49
C MET A 65 6.68 7.08 0.11
N SER A 66 7.45 6.61 1.10
CA SER A 66 8.57 5.67 0.87
C SER A 66 8.13 4.22 1.06
N ASN A 67 8.82 3.29 0.40
CA ASN A 67 8.57 1.84 0.51
C ASN A 67 8.60 1.36 1.97
N GLU A 68 9.53 1.88 2.78
CA GLU A 68 9.64 1.55 4.20
C GLU A 68 8.43 2.01 5.01
N GLU A 69 7.96 3.25 4.81
CA GLU A 69 6.79 3.78 5.51
C GLU A 69 5.50 3.05 5.12
N PHE A 70 5.37 2.66 3.85
CA PHE A 70 4.27 1.83 3.38
C PHE A 70 4.29 0.44 4.00
N LEU A 71 5.44 -0.24 3.98
CA LEU A 71 5.61 -1.55 4.61
C LEU A 71 5.35 -1.48 6.12
N LYS A 72 5.78 -0.40 6.77
CA LYS A 72 5.53 -0.15 8.18
C LYS A 72 4.06 0.09 8.47
N LEU A 73 3.32 0.77 7.59
CA LEU A 73 1.87 0.94 7.71
C LEU A 73 1.13 -0.39 7.56
N LEU A 74 1.62 -1.25 6.66
CA LEU A 74 1.02 -2.55 6.38
C LEU A 74 1.34 -3.61 7.45
N LYS A 75 2.53 -3.56 8.05
CA LYS A 75 2.98 -4.49 9.12
C LYS A 75 2.73 -3.97 10.54
N GLY A 76 2.49 -2.67 10.69
CA GLY A 76 2.19 -2.01 11.97
C GLY A 76 0.85 -2.42 12.53
#